data_AF-A0A1X7TWT7-F1
#
_entry.id   AF-A0A1X7TWT7-F1
#
_cell.length_a   1.000
_cell.length_b   1.000
_cell.length_c   1.000
_cell.angle_alpha   90.00
_cell.angle_beta   90.00
_cell.angle_gamma   90.00
#
_symmetry.space_group_name_H-M   'P 1'
#
loop_
_entity.id
_entity.type
_entity.pdbx_description
1 polymer ?
#
loop_
_entity_poly.entity_id
_entity_poly.type
_entity_poly.pdbx_seq_one_letter_code
_entity_poly.pdbx_strand_id
1 'polypeptide(L)'
;TMMSGKRSFDTLSQIDHEEGSADVHFAIKVLSPVKKSKTGTQYFDGTASDGTTDLRLISFHGGLRKKLADLKEKKKPVLIKNCSIRKSRSDDKLEIFVNKNSTVPPSPKKIKCKVEKRPEVTVAEVENVMDYTQIDITAKVIKVCPARAVSTGLLQEVILVDSTGTIVLSCWESNIDKLEENSTYDFKFLTVKSYRVEKTLQFSSNTIFTPIDAVVIAESVYEETILLKQAEIIGVQNYTVHYCCINCSSKVYMLSDTTFSKCSKCSILQHRRLQAQASPGFARVVLMKTTPKRCVLL
;
A
#
# COMPACT_ATOMS: atom_id res chain seq x y z
N THR A 1 9.42 -45.31 10.86
CA THR A 1 9.43 -43.96 11.45
C THR A 1 10.70 -43.24 11.01
N MET A 2 10.67 -42.54 9.88
CA MET A 2 11.84 -41.78 9.43
C MET A 2 11.99 -40.57 10.36
N MET A 3 13.10 -40.52 11.10
CA MET A 3 13.50 -39.34 11.84
C MET A 3 13.73 -38.22 10.83
N SER A 4 12.87 -37.19 10.80
CA SER A 4 13.18 -35.97 10.05
C SER A 4 14.36 -35.31 10.75
N GLY A 5 15.59 -35.59 10.29
CA GLY A 5 16.78 -34.93 10.79
C GLY A 5 16.58 -33.42 10.72
N LYS A 6 16.83 -32.71 11.83
CA LYS A 6 16.90 -31.25 11.82
C LYS A 6 17.99 -30.84 10.83
N ARG A 7 17.60 -30.14 9.78
CA ARG A 7 18.53 -29.69 8.75
C ARG A 7 19.18 -28.40 9.23
N SER A 8 20.45 -28.20 8.91
CA SER A 8 21.15 -26.95 9.17
C SER A 8 21.72 -26.45 7.86
N PHE A 9 21.34 -25.25 7.45
CA PHE A 9 21.79 -24.61 6.23
C PHE A 9 22.84 -23.57 6.55
N ASP A 10 24.00 -23.78 5.95
CA ASP A 10 25.16 -22.94 6.13
C ASP A 10 25.10 -21.68 5.27
N THR A 11 24.38 -21.74 4.16
CA THR A 11 24.09 -20.67 3.19
C THR A 11 22.63 -20.77 2.75
N LEU A 12 22.04 -19.67 2.31
CA LEU A 12 20.66 -19.62 1.81
C LEU A 12 20.52 -20.30 0.45
N SER A 13 21.60 -20.33 -0.34
CA SER A 13 21.70 -21.06 -1.61
C SER A 13 21.66 -22.58 -1.47
N GLN A 14 21.70 -23.14 -0.26
CA GLN A 14 21.47 -24.58 -0.03
C GLN A 14 19.99 -24.92 0.19
N ILE A 15 19.14 -23.89 0.28
CA ILE A 15 17.71 -24.06 0.51
C ILE A 15 17.06 -24.31 -0.86
N ASP A 16 17.23 -25.53 -1.35
CA ASP A 16 16.79 -25.94 -2.67
C ASP A 16 15.56 -26.84 -2.53
N HIS A 17 14.42 -26.32 -2.99
CA HIS A 17 13.14 -27.01 -3.26
C HIS A 17 12.42 -27.76 -2.11
N GLU A 18 13.04 -27.99 -0.95
CA GLU A 18 12.46 -28.80 0.11
C GLU A 18 11.94 -27.99 1.30
N GLU A 19 10.65 -28.18 1.61
CA GLU A 19 10.04 -27.65 2.82
C GLU A 19 10.44 -28.49 4.05
N GLY A 20 10.53 -27.86 5.22
CA GLY A 20 10.85 -28.58 6.45
C GLY A 20 11.38 -27.70 7.58
N SER A 21 11.71 -28.33 8.70
CA SER A 21 12.36 -27.65 9.84
C SER A 21 13.86 -27.54 9.61
N ALA A 22 14.41 -26.34 9.83
CA ALA A 22 15.81 -26.05 9.61
C ALA A 22 16.39 -25.03 10.61
N ASP A 23 17.71 -25.06 10.72
CA ASP A 23 18.54 -24.02 11.33
C ASP A 23 19.23 -23.24 10.20
N VAL A 24 19.14 -21.91 10.18
CA VAL A 24 19.61 -21.10 9.03
C VAL A 24 20.45 -19.92 9.48
N HIS A 25 21.60 -19.74 8.81
CA HIS A 25 22.53 -18.64 9.01
C HIS A 25 22.36 -17.55 7.95
N PHE A 26 22.16 -16.30 8.34
CA PHE A 26 22.05 -15.17 7.41
C PHE A 26 22.32 -13.82 8.07
N ALA A 27 22.54 -12.78 7.28
CA ALA A 27 22.50 -11.39 7.71
C ALA A 27 21.13 -10.76 7.36
N ILE A 28 20.66 -9.84 8.20
CA ILE A 28 19.37 -9.16 7.97
C ILE A 28 19.60 -7.98 7.01
N LYS A 29 19.07 -8.05 5.79
CA LYS A 29 19.12 -6.97 4.81
C LYS A 29 18.02 -5.94 5.08
N VAL A 30 16.77 -6.41 5.20
CA VAL A 30 15.58 -5.55 5.42
C VAL A 30 14.71 -6.14 6.52
N LEU A 31 14.02 -5.28 7.27
CA LEU A 31 13.13 -5.73 8.34
C LEU A 31 11.97 -4.74 8.50
N SER A 32 10.75 -5.18 8.20
CA SER A 32 9.53 -4.36 8.29
C SER A 32 9.23 -3.97 9.74
N PRO A 33 8.43 -2.92 9.98
CA PRO A 33 7.77 -2.72 11.28
C PRO A 33 6.89 -3.92 11.67
N VAL A 34 6.50 -3.99 12.95
CA VAL A 34 5.51 -4.97 13.42
C VAL A 34 4.13 -4.57 12.91
N LYS A 35 3.45 -5.51 12.26
CA LYS A 35 2.11 -5.40 11.69
C LYS A 35 1.13 -6.28 12.46
N LYS A 36 -0.18 -6.06 12.27
CA LYS A 36 -1.24 -6.94 12.76
C LYS A 36 -1.93 -7.62 11.59
N SER A 37 -2.13 -8.93 11.70
CA SER A 37 -2.91 -9.71 10.73
C SER A 37 -4.42 -9.49 10.93
N LYS A 38 -5.24 -9.99 10.00
CA LYS A 38 -6.71 -9.93 10.11
C LYS A 38 -7.23 -10.59 11.40
N THR A 39 -6.53 -11.59 11.93
CA THR A 39 -6.88 -12.29 13.17
C THR A 39 -6.26 -11.64 14.41
N GLY A 40 -5.63 -10.46 14.28
CA GLY A 40 -4.99 -9.72 15.38
C GLY A 40 -3.58 -10.19 15.74
N THR A 41 -3.09 -11.29 15.17
CA THR A 41 -1.73 -11.79 15.42
C THR A 41 -0.69 -10.80 14.91
N GLN A 42 0.26 -10.43 15.77
CA GLN A 42 1.38 -9.57 15.40
C GLN A 42 2.39 -10.34 14.55
N TYR A 43 2.83 -9.75 13.45
CA TYR A 43 3.82 -10.34 12.58
C TYR A 43 4.74 -9.26 12.00
N PHE A 44 5.89 -9.67 11.50
CA PHE A 44 6.78 -8.83 10.71
C PHE A 44 7.43 -9.70 9.64
N ASP A 45 7.86 -9.05 8.56
CA ASP A 45 8.63 -9.68 7.50
C ASP A 45 9.94 -8.93 7.24
N GLY A 46 10.79 -9.53 6.43
CA GLY A 46 12.09 -8.96 6.10
C GLY A 46 12.79 -9.78 5.02
N THR A 47 14.04 -9.42 4.78
CA THR A 47 14.90 -10.08 3.80
C THR A 47 16.15 -10.58 4.51
N ALA A 48 16.32 -11.89 4.50
CA ALA A 48 17.52 -12.60 4.93
C ALA A 48 18.47 -12.72 3.73
N SER A 49 19.76 -12.48 3.95
CA SER A 49 20.78 -12.56 2.90
C SER A 49 22.01 -13.29 3.41
N ASP A 50 22.60 -14.17 2.60
CA ASP A 50 23.95 -14.72 2.83
C ASP A 50 25.05 -13.96 2.06
N GLY A 51 24.68 -12.88 1.36
CA GLY A 51 25.57 -12.10 0.50
C GLY A 51 25.58 -12.54 -0.97
N THR A 52 24.98 -13.70 -1.27
CA THR A 52 24.78 -14.21 -2.64
C THR A 52 23.30 -14.31 -2.99
N THR A 53 22.50 -14.81 -2.07
CA THR A 53 21.08 -15.11 -2.24
C THR A 53 20.27 -14.41 -1.15
N ASP A 54 19.10 -13.92 -1.55
CA ASP A 54 18.15 -13.27 -0.65
C ASP A 54 16.88 -14.12 -0.55
N LEU A 55 16.44 -14.39 0.67
CA LEU A 55 15.16 -15.05 0.94
C LEU A 55 14.29 -14.18 1.83
N ARG A 56 12.98 -14.26 1.63
CA ARG A 56 12.04 -13.59 2.50
C ARG A 56 11.99 -14.28 3.86
N LEU A 57 12.01 -13.48 4.92
CA LEU A 57 11.84 -13.91 6.30
C LEU A 57 10.47 -13.45 6.79
N ILE A 58 9.69 -14.33 7.42
CA ILE A 58 8.41 -14.00 8.04
C ILE A 58 8.37 -14.53 9.47
N SER A 59 7.92 -13.71 10.42
CA SER A 59 7.73 -14.12 11.81
C SER A 59 6.37 -13.65 12.33
N PHE A 60 5.63 -14.57 12.95
CA PHE A 60 4.38 -14.28 13.68
C PHE A 60 4.61 -14.07 15.17
N HIS A 61 5.85 -13.78 15.56
CA HIS A 61 6.23 -13.55 16.95
C HIS A 61 6.82 -12.14 17.11
N GLY A 62 5.95 -11.14 17.24
CA GLY A 62 6.31 -9.72 17.30
C GLY A 62 7.46 -9.37 18.26
N GLY A 63 7.57 -10.08 19.39
CA GLY A 63 8.65 -9.88 20.37
C GLY A 63 10.07 -10.15 19.85
N LEU A 64 10.24 -10.95 18.78
CA LEU A 64 11.56 -11.20 18.18
C LEU A 64 12.06 -10.05 17.30
N ARG A 65 11.17 -9.11 16.92
CA ARG A 65 11.51 -8.02 16.03
C ARG A 65 12.59 -7.11 16.59
N LYS A 66 12.51 -6.76 17.88
CA LYS A 66 13.51 -5.89 18.54
C LYS A 66 14.89 -6.55 18.53
N LYS A 67 14.95 -7.83 18.90
CA LYS A 67 16.19 -8.61 18.91
C LYS A 67 16.86 -8.69 17.52
N LEU A 68 16.07 -8.93 16.48
CA LEU A 68 16.58 -8.92 15.09
C LEU A 68 17.02 -7.51 14.66
N ALA A 69 16.32 -6.46 15.08
CA ALA A 69 16.74 -5.07 14.85
C ALA A 69 18.12 -4.79 15.43
N ASP A 70 18.32 -5.14 16.70
CA ASP A 70 19.58 -4.91 17.42
C ASP A 70 20.75 -5.66 16.76
N LEU A 71 20.50 -6.89 16.27
CA LEU A 71 21.51 -7.67 15.54
C LEU A 71 21.83 -7.05 14.17
N LYS A 72 20.81 -6.54 13.47
CA LYS A 72 20.97 -5.81 12.20
C LYS A 72 21.82 -4.55 12.40
N GLU A 73 21.50 -3.74 13.40
CA GLU A 73 22.20 -2.48 13.71
C GLU A 73 23.68 -2.74 14.06
N LYS A 74 23.93 -3.78 14.86
CA LYS A 74 25.29 -4.25 15.20
C LYS A 74 26.01 -4.92 14.03
N LYS A 75 25.39 -5.01 12.84
CA LYS A 75 25.90 -5.70 11.64
C LYS A 75 26.35 -7.14 11.94
N LYS A 76 25.66 -7.79 12.89
CA LYS A 76 25.96 -9.18 13.30
C LYS A 76 25.05 -10.15 12.54
N PRO A 77 25.63 -11.18 11.90
CA PRO A 77 24.86 -12.27 11.33
C PRO A 77 24.03 -13.00 12.40
N VAL A 78 22.95 -13.60 11.96
CA VAL A 78 21.92 -14.23 12.78
C VAL A 78 21.84 -15.71 12.44
N LEU A 79 21.67 -16.53 13.47
CA LEU A 79 21.26 -17.92 13.32
C LEU A 79 19.82 -18.00 13.83
N ILE A 80 18.90 -18.49 13.00
CA ILE A 80 17.58 -18.89 13.47
C ILE A 80 17.56 -20.41 13.58
N LYS A 81 17.39 -20.91 14.79
CA LYS A 81 17.22 -22.35 15.03
C LYS A 81 15.75 -22.73 14.99
N ASN A 82 15.45 -23.91 14.46
CA ASN A 82 14.12 -24.51 14.39
C ASN A 82 13.11 -23.60 13.66
N CYS A 83 13.51 -22.99 12.56
CA CYS A 83 12.61 -22.30 11.63
C CYS A 83 11.99 -23.30 10.65
N SER A 84 10.93 -22.91 9.96
CA SER A 84 10.33 -23.70 8.88
C SER A 84 10.68 -23.06 7.53
N ILE A 85 11.16 -23.83 6.58
CA ILE A 85 11.22 -23.41 5.17
C ILE A 85 9.93 -23.82 4.50
N ARG A 86 9.27 -22.89 3.82
CA ARG A 86 7.99 -23.11 3.12
C ARG A 86 7.95 -22.36 1.82
N LYS A 87 7.16 -22.82 0.85
CA LYS A 87 6.86 -22.04 -0.35
C LYS A 87 5.94 -20.86 -0.01
N SER A 88 6.20 -19.74 -0.64
CA SER A 88 5.33 -18.58 -0.64
C SER A 88 4.01 -18.95 -1.32
N ARG A 89 2.92 -18.39 -0.82
CA ARG A 89 1.59 -18.59 -1.43
C ARG A 89 1.40 -17.84 -2.74
N SER A 90 2.28 -16.87 -3.04
CA SER A 90 2.10 -15.93 -4.14
C SER A 90 3.03 -16.16 -5.33
N ASP A 91 4.27 -16.59 -5.09
CA ASP A 91 5.29 -16.65 -6.15
C ASP A 91 6.08 -17.98 -6.18
N ASP A 92 5.60 -19.00 -5.46
CA ASP A 92 6.21 -20.34 -5.32
C ASP A 92 7.68 -20.35 -4.86
N LYS A 93 8.24 -19.19 -4.46
CA LYS A 93 9.61 -19.10 -3.92
C LYS A 93 9.64 -19.55 -2.47
N LEU A 94 10.80 -20.04 -2.02
CA LEU A 94 10.97 -20.44 -0.64
C LEU A 94 11.11 -19.23 0.29
N GLU A 95 10.48 -19.32 1.46
CA GLU A 95 10.48 -18.31 2.51
C GLU A 95 10.88 -18.96 3.85
N ILE A 96 11.57 -18.20 4.70
CA ILE A 96 11.96 -18.60 6.05
C ILE A 96 10.86 -18.18 7.02
N PHE A 97 10.16 -19.14 7.60
CA PHE A 97 9.15 -18.93 8.65
C PHE A 97 9.74 -19.15 10.04
N VAL A 98 9.73 -18.09 10.86
CA VAL A 98 10.13 -18.18 12.26
C VAL A 98 8.97 -18.73 13.09
N ASN A 99 9.17 -19.91 13.67
CA ASN A 99 8.18 -20.60 14.50
C ASN A 99 8.18 -20.03 15.93
N LYS A 100 7.12 -20.35 16.70
CA LYS A 100 7.01 -19.96 18.12
C LYS A 100 8.17 -20.47 18.99
N ASN A 101 8.70 -21.65 18.66
CA ASN A 101 9.80 -22.29 19.39
C ASN A 101 11.17 -22.03 18.73
N SER A 102 11.24 -21.13 17.75
CA SER A 102 12.52 -20.76 17.13
C SER A 102 13.35 -19.91 18.09
N THR A 103 14.66 -20.10 18.07
CA THR A 103 15.60 -19.25 18.83
C THR A 103 16.48 -18.47 17.87
N VAL A 104 16.83 -17.25 18.27
CA VAL A 104 17.57 -16.30 17.42
C VAL A 104 18.87 -15.89 18.11
N PRO A 105 19.88 -16.77 18.23
CA PRO A 105 21.22 -16.37 18.68
C PRO A 105 21.98 -15.60 17.59
N PRO A 106 23.02 -14.82 17.96
CA PRO A 106 24.02 -14.36 17.00
C PRO A 106 24.66 -15.55 16.30
N SER A 107 24.90 -15.44 14.99
CA SER A 107 25.65 -16.45 14.28
C SER A 107 27.16 -16.25 14.48
N PRO A 108 27.94 -17.34 14.63
CA PRO A 108 29.40 -17.26 14.66
C PRO A 108 30.01 -16.96 13.28
N LYS A 109 29.22 -16.99 12.19
CA LYS A 109 29.71 -16.85 10.82
C LYS A 109 29.90 -15.38 10.46
N LYS A 110 30.89 -15.12 9.61
CA LYS A 110 31.13 -13.81 8.99
C LYS A 110 30.40 -13.73 7.66
N ILE A 111 29.14 -13.32 7.69
CA ILE A 111 28.32 -13.10 6.50
C ILE A 111 28.39 -11.63 6.11
N LYS A 112 28.94 -11.33 4.93
CA LYS A 112 28.97 -9.97 4.38
C LYS A 112 27.73 -9.76 3.52
N CYS A 113 26.73 -9.09 4.07
CA CYS A 113 25.56 -8.66 3.30
C CYS A 113 25.95 -7.52 2.37
N LYS A 114 25.79 -7.70 1.06
CA LYS A 114 25.81 -6.59 0.10
C LYS A 114 24.50 -5.83 0.29
N VAL A 115 24.53 -4.73 1.03
CA VAL A 115 23.41 -3.79 1.01
C VAL A 115 23.40 -3.17 -0.37
N GLU A 116 22.49 -3.62 -1.23
CA GLU A 116 22.26 -2.97 -2.52
C GLU A 116 21.95 -1.50 -2.23
N LYS A 117 22.79 -0.60 -2.77
CA LYS A 117 22.45 0.81 -2.86
C LYS A 117 21.27 0.89 -3.82
N ARG A 118 20.09 1.11 -3.28
CA ARG A 118 18.91 1.40 -4.09
C ARG A 118 19.12 2.77 -4.73
N PRO A 119 18.58 2.98 -5.94
CA PRO A 119 18.61 4.30 -6.53
C PRO A 119 17.77 5.21 -5.62
N GLU A 120 18.43 6.17 -5.01
CA GLU A 120 17.77 7.35 -4.48
C GLU A 120 17.45 8.21 -5.69
N VAL A 121 16.17 8.45 -5.92
CA VAL A 121 15.67 9.13 -7.11
C VAL A 121 14.83 10.34 -6.71
N THR A 122 14.89 11.36 -7.54
CA THR A 122 13.97 12.49 -7.51
C THR A 122 12.63 12.12 -8.16
N VAL A 123 11.58 12.91 -7.92
CA VAL A 123 10.25 12.71 -8.50
C VAL A 123 10.31 12.66 -10.03
N ALA A 124 11.07 13.55 -10.67
CA ALA A 124 11.19 13.58 -12.12
C ALA A 124 11.87 12.32 -12.69
N GLU A 125 12.82 11.73 -11.96
CA GLU A 125 13.51 10.51 -12.37
C GLU A 125 12.61 9.28 -12.32
N VAL A 126 11.55 9.28 -11.50
CA VAL A 126 10.60 8.17 -11.38
C VAL A 126 9.95 7.81 -12.72
N GLU A 127 9.78 8.78 -13.62
CA GLU A 127 9.19 8.56 -14.95
C GLU A 127 9.96 7.50 -15.76
N ASN A 128 11.29 7.46 -15.59
CA ASN A 128 12.19 6.54 -16.29
C ASN A 128 12.42 5.23 -15.53
N VAL A 129 11.90 5.09 -14.31
CA VAL A 129 12.07 3.88 -13.50
C VAL A 129 11.11 2.79 -13.98
N MET A 130 11.62 1.57 -14.16
CA MET A 130 10.81 0.42 -14.54
C MET A 130 9.75 0.10 -13.47
N ASP A 131 8.57 -0.33 -13.92
CA ASP A 131 7.51 -0.78 -13.01
C ASP A 131 8.00 -1.90 -12.10
N TYR A 132 7.44 -1.94 -10.89
CA TYR A 132 7.77 -2.89 -9.82
C TYR A 132 9.18 -2.72 -9.22
N THR A 133 9.95 -1.72 -9.66
CA THR A 133 11.23 -1.38 -9.04
C THR A 133 11.01 -0.70 -7.68
N GLN A 134 11.87 -1.03 -6.71
CA GLN A 134 11.89 -0.37 -5.41
C GLN A 134 12.86 0.80 -5.40
N ILE A 135 12.38 1.96 -4.97
CA ILE A 135 13.14 3.21 -4.89
C ILE A 135 13.11 3.80 -3.49
N ASP A 136 14.07 4.67 -3.21
CA ASP A 136 14.11 5.53 -2.03
C ASP A 136 13.93 6.98 -2.50
N ILE A 137 13.10 7.78 -1.83
CA ILE A 137 12.78 9.16 -2.20
C ILE A 137 12.53 10.00 -0.95
N THR A 138 13.05 11.23 -0.95
CA THR A 138 12.74 12.23 0.07
C THR A 138 11.77 13.23 -0.51
N ALA A 139 10.58 13.36 0.08
CA ALA A 139 9.54 14.23 -0.44
C ALA A 139 8.66 14.82 0.67
N LYS A 140 8.13 16.02 0.43
CA LYS A 140 7.13 16.68 1.26
C LYS A 140 5.73 16.25 0.84
N VAL A 141 4.88 15.99 1.81
CA VAL A 141 3.44 15.75 1.59
C VAL A 141 2.76 17.10 1.46
N ILE A 142 2.18 17.40 0.30
CA ILE A 142 1.45 18.66 0.09
C ILE A 142 -0.06 18.51 0.20
N LYS A 143 -0.58 17.31 -0.02
CA LYS A 143 -2.02 17.04 0.02
C LYS A 143 -2.29 15.60 0.38
N VAL A 144 -3.21 15.39 1.32
CA VAL A 144 -3.75 14.08 1.68
C VAL A 144 -5.22 14.05 1.27
N CYS A 145 -5.54 13.34 0.20
CA CYS A 145 -6.93 13.22 -0.25
C CYS A 145 -7.76 12.37 0.75
N PRO A 146 -9.09 12.55 0.81
CA PRO A 146 -9.94 11.68 1.61
C PRO A 146 -9.87 10.24 1.09
N ALA A 147 -9.85 9.28 2.02
CA ALA A 147 -9.90 7.86 1.67
C ALA A 147 -11.23 7.51 0.97
N ARG A 148 -11.16 6.71 -0.09
CA ARG A 148 -12.32 6.26 -0.87
C ARG A 148 -12.34 4.74 -1.02
N ALA A 149 -13.55 4.19 -1.01
CA ALA A 149 -13.75 2.78 -1.32
C ALA A 149 -13.62 2.53 -2.83
N VAL A 150 -12.82 1.53 -3.20
CA VAL A 150 -12.71 0.98 -4.55
C VAL A 150 -13.04 -0.51 -4.50
N SER A 151 -13.21 -1.14 -5.67
CA SER A 151 -13.59 -2.56 -5.76
C SER A 151 -12.63 -3.51 -5.04
N THR A 152 -11.37 -3.11 -4.86
CA THR A 152 -10.31 -3.92 -4.27
C THR A 152 -9.96 -3.54 -2.83
N GLY A 153 -10.61 -2.54 -2.24
CA GLY A 153 -10.29 -2.08 -0.90
C GLY A 153 -10.49 -0.59 -0.65
N LEU A 154 -9.90 -0.07 0.43
CA LEU A 154 -9.79 1.37 0.69
C LEU A 154 -8.49 1.92 0.11
N LEU A 155 -8.61 3.05 -0.62
CA LEU A 155 -7.51 3.77 -1.24
C LEU A 155 -7.53 5.23 -0.79
N GLN A 156 -6.38 5.72 -0.36
CA GLN A 156 -6.09 7.13 -0.13
C GLN A 156 -4.95 7.55 -1.05
N GLU A 157 -5.13 8.66 -1.74
CA GLU A 157 -4.10 9.24 -2.61
C GLU A 157 -3.42 10.40 -1.86
N VAL A 158 -2.09 10.41 -1.89
CA VAL A 158 -1.27 11.44 -1.24
C VAL A 158 -0.38 12.05 -2.30
N ILE A 159 -0.33 13.38 -2.38
CA ILE A 159 0.52 14.10 -3.33
C ILE A 159 1.84 14.42 -2.64
N LEU A 160 2.91 13.87 -3.18
CA LEU A 160 4.29 14.11 -2.78
C LEU A 160 4.91 15.14 -3.71
N VAL A 161 5.74 16.02 -3.15
CA VAL A 161 6.53 16.99 -3.91
C VAL A 161 8.00 16.93 -3.48
N ASP A 162 8.90 17.05 -4.45
CA ASP A 162 10.30 17.35 -4.21
C ASP A 162 10.74 18.56 -5.06
N SER A 163 12.03 18.83 -5.16
CA SER A 163 12.56 19.95 -5.94
C SER A 163 12.37 19.80 -7.47
N THR A 164 11.97 18.63 -7.94
CA THR A 164 11.89 18.27 -9.36
C THR A 164 10.47 18.09 -9.87
N GLY A 165 9.50 17.83 -9.00
CA GLY A 165 8.10 17.75 -9.39
C GLY A 165 7.18 17.14 -8.33
N THR A 166 5.99 16.74 -8.79
CA THR A 166 4.94 16.13 -7.96
C THR A 166 4.61 14.72 -8.41
N ILE A 167 4.36 13.81 -7.47
CA ILE A 167 3.93 12.43 -7.76
C ILE A 167 2.86 11.95 -6.79
N VAL A 168 1.97 11.08 -7.26
CA VAL A 168 0.92 10.47 -6.45
C VAL A 168 1.42 9.20 -5.77
N LEU A 169 1.31 9.16 -4.45
CA LEU A 169 1.48 7.98 -3.61
C LEU A 169 0.11 7.37 -3.31
N SER A 170 -0.07 6.10 -3.68
CA SER A 170 -1.27 5.32 -3.39
C SER A 170 -1.14 4.56 -2.07
N CYS A 171 -1.84 5.05 -1.05
CA CYS A 171 -1.93 4.46 0.28
C CYS A 171 -3.13 3.51 0.37
N TRP A 172 -2.87 2.23 0.64
CA TRP A 172 -3.90 1.20 0.71
C TRP A 172 -4.15 0.73 2.14
N GLU A 173 -5.42 0.47 2.47
CA GLU A 173 -5.84 -0.27 3.67
C GLU A 173 -5.17 0.26 4.96
N SER A 174 -4.33 -0.57 5.59
CA SER A 174 -3.64 -0.24 6.83
C SER A 174 -2.66 0.93 6.74
N ASN A 175 -2.42 1.49 5.55
CA ASN A 175 -1.49 2.61 5.35
C ASN A 175 -2.19 3.95 5.13
N ILE A 176 -3.52 3.97 5.20
CA ILE A 176 -4.31 5.20 5.21
C ILE A 176 -4.06 5.98 6.51
N ASP A 177 -4.14 7.31 6.43
CA ASP A 177 -4.01 8.27 7.54
C ASP A 177 -2.68 8.18 8.31
N LYS A 178 -1.62 7.70 7.66
CA LYS A 178 -0.27 7.60 8.24
C LYS A 178 0.65 8.77 7.93
N LEU A 179 0.27 9.60 6.95
CA LEU A 179 1.07 10.72 6.48
C LEU A 179 0.32 12.02 6.80
N GLU A 180 1.07 13.02 7.23
CA GLU A 180 0.53 14.33 7.60
C GLU A 180 0.84 15.36 6.51
N GLU A 181 -0.12 16.23 6.23
CA GLU A 181 0.09 17.34 5.31
C GLU A 181 1.18 18.29 5.81
N ASN A 182 1.95 18.85 4.89
CA ASN A 182 3.09 19.73 5.11
C ASN A 182 4.30 19.12 5.83
N SER A 183 4.27 17.82 6.13
CA SER A 183 5.40 17.09 6.69
C SER A 183 6.31 16.51 5.60
N THR A 184 7.61 16.49 5.86
CA THR A 184 8.61 15.89 4.96
C THR A 184 9.02 14.52 5.48
N TYR A 185 9.11 13.55 4.58
CA TYR A 185 9.48 12.19 4.92
C TYR A 185 10.59 11.68 4.01
N ASP A 186 11.50 10.91 4.61
CA ASP A 186 12.40 10.02 3.88
C ASP A 186 11.70 8.67 3.71
N PHE A 187 11.28 8.37 2.48
CA PHE A 187 10.63 7.13 2.11
C PHE A 187 11.64 6.12 1.57
N LYS A 188 11.62 4.91 2.13
CA LYS A 188 12.44 3.77 1.70
C LYS A 188 11.57 2.63 1.18
N PHE A 189 12.01 1.95 0.14
CA PHE A 189 11.31 0.80 -0.46
C PHE A 189 9.91 1.13 -0.99
N LEU A 190 9.71 2.30 -1.61
CA LEU A 190 8.49 2.56 -2.38
C LEU A 190 8.56 1.79 -3.70
N THR A 191 7.42 1.27 -4.13
CA THR A 191 7.32 0.54 -5.40
C THR A 191 6.74 1.44 -6.47
N VAL A 192 7.45 1.56 -7.59
CA VAL A 192 6.98 2.28 -8.79
C VAL A 192 5.95 1.42 -9.52
N LYS A 193 4.83 2.03 -9.92
CA LYS A 193 3.77 1.35 -10.65
C LYS A 193 3.12 2.27 -11.67
N SER A 194 2.90 1.79 -12.88
CA SER A 194 2.12 2.54 -13.86
C SER A 194 0.63 2.25 -13.68
N TYR A 195 -0.17 3.30 -13.52
CA TYR A 195 -1.63 3.21 -13.58
C TYR A 195 -2.14 4.13 -14.68
N ARG A 196 -2.80 3.55 -15.68
CA ARG A 196 -3.32 4.28 -16.85
C ARG A 196 -2.26 5.18 -17.52
N VAL A 197 -1.04 4.66 -17.66
CA VAL A 197 0.14 5.30 -18.29
C VAL A 197 0.89 6.29 -17.36
N GLU A 198 0.33 6.67 -16.22
CA GLU A 198 1.02 7.55 -15.26
C GLU A 198 1.75 6.74 -14.19
N LYS A 199 2.98 7.16 -13.87
CA LYS A 199 3.75 6.58 -12.77
C LYS A 199 3.21 7.04 -11.43
N THR A 200 2.96 6.07 -10.57
CA THR A 200 2.53 6.28 -9.19
C THR A 200 3.44 5.48 -8.26
N LEU A 201 3.49 5.91 -7.01
CA LEU A 201 4.20 5.20 -5.96
C LEU A 201 3.21 4.40 -5.13
N GLN A 202 3.64 3.24 -4.65
CA GLN A 202 2.85 2.41 -3.74
C GLN A 202 3.72 1.92 -2.60
N PHE A 203 3.12 1.83 -1.41
CA PHE A 203 3.75 1.12 -0.30
C PHE A 203 3.93 -0.37 -0.62
N SER A 204 5.16 -0.86 -0.44
CA SER A 204 5.46 -2.28 -0.39
C SER A 204 5.30 -2.82 1.03
N SER A 205 5.39 -4.13 1.23
CA SER A 205 5.37 -4.71 2.58
C SER A 205 6.53 -4.20 3.43
N ASN A 206 7.63 -3.77 2.81
CA ASN A 206 8.85 -3.37 3.49
C ASN A 206 9.05 -1.86 3.50
N THR A 207 8.08 -1.06 3.03
CA THR A 207 8.23 0.39 3.06
C THR A 207 8.40 0.88 4.48
N ILE A 208 9.42 1.72 4.65
CA ILE A 208 9.71 2.46 5.86
C ILE A 208 9.66 3.92 5.47
N PHE A 209 9.00 4.75 6.27
CA PHE A 209 9.05 6.19 6.11
C PHE A 209 9.37 6.80 7.46
N THR A 210 10.25 7.80 7.46
CA THR A 210 10.65 8.52 8.68
C THR A 210 10.45 10.00 8.46
N PRO A 211 9.74 10.70 9.35
CA PRO A 211 9.64 12.15 9.26
C PRO A 211 11.03 12.76 9.43
N ILE A 212 11.32 13.78 8.63
CA ILE A 212 12.56 14.56 8.71
C ILE A 212 12.21 16.03 8.85
N ASP A 213 12.99 16.74 9.67
CA ASP A 213 12.89 18.19 9.77
C ASP A 213 13.34 18.79 8.43
N ALA A 214 12.54 19.70 7.89
CA ALA A 214 12.61 20.16 6.51
C ALA A 214 14.03 20.51 6.06
N VAL A 215 14.66 19.60 5.30
CA VAL A 215 15.67 20.02 4.32
C VAL A 215 14.90 20.89 3.33
N VAL A 216 15.44 22.06 3.00
CA VAL A 216 14.86 23.03 2.07
C VAL A 216 14.67 22.37 0.71
N ILE A 217 13.59 21.60 0.56
CA ILE A 217 13.02 21.29 -0.73
C ILE A 217 12.56 22.67 -1.19
N ALA A 218 13.34 23.26 -2.10
CA ALA A 218 13.01 24.53 -2.71
C ALA A 218 11.51 24.49 -3.02
N GLU A 219 10.76 25.46 -2.48
CA GLU A 219 9.33 25.55 -2.68
C GLU A 219 9.08 25.64 -4.19
N SER A 220 8.96 24.50 -4.87
CA SER A 220 8.26 24.45 -6.12
C SER A 220 6.85 24.83 -5.72
N VAL A 221 6.47 26.06 -6.03
CA VAL A 221 5.15 26.58 -5.76
C VAL A 221 4.19 25.58 -6.38
N TYR A 222 3.55 24.77 -5.53
CA TYR A 222 2.38 24.03 -5.94
C TYR A 222 1.28 25.08 -6.08
N GLU A 223 1.33 25.82 -7.18
CA GLU A 223 0.12 26.45 -7.67
C GLU A 223 -0.78 25.29 -8.02
N GLU A 224 -1.83 25.10 -7.21
CA GLU A 224 -3.00 24.34 -7.62
C GLU A 224 -3.55 25.11 -8.82
N THR A 225 -2.95 24.89 -9.99
CA THR A 225 -3.45 25.41 -11.25
C THR A 225 -4.71 24.60 -11.44
N ILE A 226 -5.82 25.15 -10.96
CA ILE A 226 -7.15 24.76 -11.37
C ILE A 226 -7.18 25.11 -12.86
N LEU A 227 -6.65 24.20 -13.66
CA LEU A 227 -6.76 24.24 -15.10
C LEU A 227 -8.24 23.96 -15.33
N LEU A 228 -9.04 25.02 -15.32
CA LEU A 228 -10.44 25.03 -15.71
C LEU A 228 -10.48 24.58 -17.17
N LYS A 229 -10.40 23.26 -17.39
CA LYS A 229 -10.70 22.70 -18.69
C LYS A 229 -12.19 22.87 -18.84
N GLN A 230 -12.57 23.89 -19.62
CA GLN A 230 -13.91 23.99 -20.15
C GLN A 230 -14.17 22.70 -20.93
N ALA A 231 -15.01 21.84 -20.37
CA ALA A 231 -15.43 20.61 -20.99
C ALA A 231 -16.91 20.76 -21.32
N GLU A 232 -17.25 20.55 -22.57
CA GLU A 232 -18.64 20.54 -23.02
C GLU A 232 -19.23 19.15 -22.78
N ILE A 233 -20.37 19.10 -22.10
CA ILE A 233 -21.15 17.88 -21.91
C ILE A 233 -21.90 17.60 -23.22
N ILE A 234 -21.46 16.60 -23.98
CA ILE A 234 -22.16 16.21 -25.22
C ILE A 234 -23.33 15.27 -24.92
N GLY A 235 -23.29 14.56 -23.79
CA GLY A 235 -24.38 13.66 -23.42
C GLY A 235 -24.19 12.92 -22.11
N VAL A 236 -25.27 12.28 -21.65
CA VAL A 236 -25.31 11.45 -20.45
C VAL A 236 -25.65 10.03 -20.87
N GLN A 237 -24.77 9.07 -20.58
CA GLN A 237 -24.97 7.68 -21.03
C GLN A 237 -25.94 6.92 -20.14
N ASN A 238 -25.87 7.14 -18.83
CA ASN A 238 -26.74 6.54 -17.82
C ASN A 238 -26.98 7.56 -16.71
N TYR A 239 -28.24 7.67 -16.26
CA TYR A 239 -28.62 8.45 -15.10
C TYR A 239 -29.54 7.62 -14.19
N THR A 240 -29.37 7.77 -12.88
CA THR A 240 -30.26 7.14 -11.91
C THR A 240 -31.03 8.23 -11.18
N VAL A 241 -32.36 8.18 -11.24
CA VAL A 241 -33.23 9.07 -10.45
C VAL A 241 -33.66 8.34 -9.20
N HIS A 242 -33.54 9.00 -8.06
CA HIS A 242 -34.11 8.55 -6.80
C HIS A 242 -35.21 9.52 -6.37
N TYR A 243 -36.33 8.97 -5.93
CA TYR A 243 -37.42 9.75 -5.36
C TYR A 243 -37.24 9.82 -3.84
N CYS A 244 -37.40 11.03 -3.32
CA CYS A 244 -37.27 11.30 -1.90
C CYS A 244 -38.63 11.64 -1.28
N CYS A 245 -38.71 11.42 0.03
CA CYS A 245 -39.86 11.79 0.84
C CYS A 245 -39.89 13.32 1.01
N ILE A 246 -41.04 13.95 0.77
CA ILE A 246 -41.20 15.41 0.93
C ILE A 246 -40.94 15.88 2.37
N ASN A 247 -41.19 15.01 3.35
CA ASN A 247 -41.10 15.38 4.76
C ASN A 247 -39.70 15.14 5.36
N CYS A 248 -38.99 14.09 4.93
CA CYS A 248 -37.75 13.67 5.62
C CYS A 248 -36.58 13.38 4.67
N SER A 249 -36.73 13.69 3.39
CA SER A 249 -35.73 13.54 2.32
C SER A 249 -35.14 12.14 2.17
N SER A 250 -35.75 11.14 2.84
CA SER A 250 -35.31 9.76 2.79
C SER A 250 -35.81 9.11 1.50
N LYS A 251 -35.01 8.17 0.96
CA LYS A 251 -35.34 7.44 -0.26
C LYS A 251 -36.68 6.72 -0.11
N VAL A 252 -37.53 6.84 -1.12
CA VAL A 252 -38.85 6.19 -1.17
C VAL A 252 -38.81 5.06 -2.19
N TYR A 253 -39.34 3.91 -1.79
CA TYR A 253 -39.49 2.75 -2.67
C TYR A 253 -40.88 2.78 -3.28
N MET A 254 -40.94 2.59 -4.60
CA MET A 254 -42.20 2.54 -5.33
C MET A 254 -42.87 1.19 -5.02
N LEU A 255 -44.07 1.23 -4.46
CA LEU A 255 -44.94 0.05 -4.40
C LEU A 255 -45.58 -0.09 -5.79
N SER A 256 -45.46 -1.25 -6.41
CA SER A 256 -45.99 -1.51 -7.75
C SER A 256 -47.49 -1.17 -7.83
N ASP A 257 -47.85 -0.44 -8.89
CA ASP A 257 -49.21 -0.08 -9.33
C ASP A 257 -50.06 0.84 -8.46
N THR A 258 -49.45 1.61 -7.55
CA THR A 258 -50.19 2.63 -6.78
C THR A 258 -49.74 4.06 -7.11
N THR A 259 -50.68 5.00 -7.13
CA THR A 259 -50.43 6.45 -7.33
C THR A 259 -49.74 7.10 -6.14
N PHE A 260 -49.49 6.33 -5.07
CA PHE A 260 -48.94 6.77 -3.81
C PHE A 260 -47.67 6.00 -3.47
N SER A 261 -46.77 6.63 -2.74
CA SER A 261 -45.57 5.99 -2.24
C SER A 261 -45.47 6.21 -0.74
N LYS A 262 -45.17 5.15 0.01
CA LYS A 262 -44.99 5.23 1.47
C LYS A 262 -43.52 5.40 1.80
N CYS A 263 -43.19 6.44 2.56
CA CYS A 263 -41.83 6.60 3.09
C CYS A 263 -41.53 5.52 4.14
N SER A 264 -40.43 4.80 4.00
CA SER A 264 -40.01 3.78 4.98
C SER A 264 -39.58 4.37 6.32
N LYS A 265 -39.15 5.65 6.37
CA LYS A 265 -38.63 6.29 7.58
C LYS A 265 -39.73 7.00 8.39
N CYS A 266 -40.56 7.82 7.75
CA CYS A 266 -41.57 8.63 8.44
C CYS A 266 -43.00 8.17 8.16
N SER A 267 -43.20 7.06 7.45
CA SER A 267 -44.49 6.45 7.13
C SER A 267 -45.50 7.33 6.37
N ILE A 268 -45.11 8.53 5.93
CA ILE A 268 -45.99 9.42 5.17
C ILE A 268 -46.34 8.76 3.83
N LEU A 269 -47.60 8.88 3.45
CA LEU A 269 -48.11 8.47 2.16
C LEU A 269 -48.13 9.71 1.25
N GLN A 270 -47.32 9.73 0.20
CA GLN A 270 -47.22 10.89 -0.70
C GLN A 270 -47.66 10.53 -2.11
N HIS A 271 -48.39 11.45 -2.76
CA HIS A 271 -48.82 11.29 -4.15
C HIS A 271 -47.63 11.40 -5.10
N ARG A 272 -47.60 10.57 -6.15
CA ARG A 272 -46.48 10.49 -7.10
C ARG A 272 -46.10 11.84 -7.73
N ARG A 273 -47.06 12.74 -7.94
CA ARG A 273 -46.83 14.07 -8.54
C ARG A 273 -46.11 15.07 -7.60
N LEU A 274 -46.08 14.81 -6.29
CA LEU A 274 -45.49 15.69 -5.28
C LEU A 274 -44.04 15.28 -4.92
N GLN A 275 -43.42 14.44 -5.73
CA GLN A 275 -42.05 13.97 -5.51
C GLN A 275 -41.06 15.11 -5.80
N ALA A 276 -40.33 15.55 -4.77
CA ALA A 276 -39.22 16.48 -4.94
C ALA A 276 -38.09 15.78 -5.73
N GLN A 277 -37.67 16.40 -6.84
CA GLN A 277 -36.43 16.02 -7.52
C GLN A 277 -35.26 16.53 -6.68
N ALA A 278 -34.48 15.59 -6.15
CA ALA A 278 -33.02 15.63 -5.98
C ALA A 278 -32.59 14.93 -4.68
N SER A 279 -32.00 13.75 -4.84
CA SER A 279 -30.83 13.36 -4.06
C SER A 279 -29.63 13.35 -5.02
N PRO A 280 -28.37 13.40 -4.53
CA PRO A 280 -27.20 13.29 -5.39
C PRO A 280 -27.29 12.01 -6.23
N GLY A 281 -27.49 12.18 -7.53
CA GLY A 281 -27.49 11.10 -8.51
C GLY A 281 -26.13 11.05 -9.17
N PHE A 282 -25.61 9.85 -9.38
CA PHE A 282 -24.40 9.65 -10.16
C PHE A 282 -24.77 9.60 -11.65
N ALA A 283 -24.16 10.45 -12.46
CA ALA A 283 -24.33 10.45 -13.91
C ALA A 283 -23.00 10.09 -14.57
N ARG A 284 -23.04 9.19 -15.56
CA ARG A 284 -21.87 8.92 -16.41
C ARG A 284 -21.93 9.84 -17.62
N VAL A 285 -21.09 10.87 -17.61
CA VAL A 285 -21.11 11.96 -18.59
C VAL A 285 -20.09 11.73 -19.70
N VAL A 286 -20.46 12.04 -20.94
CA VAL A 286 -19.58 12.01 -22.12
C VAL A 286 -19.16 13.44 -22.44
N LEU A 287 -17.85 13.68 -22.49
CA LEU A 287 -17.26 15.00 -22.72
C LEU A 287 -16.58 15.08 -24.10
N MET A 288 -16.70 16.22 -24.78
CA MET A 288 -15.94 16.48 -26.01
C MET A 288 -14.52 16.89 -25.66
N LYS A 289 -13.53 16.18 -26.20
CA LYS A 289 -12.13 16.60 -26.10
C LYS A 289 -11.88 17.71 -27.13
N THR A 290 -11.66 18.94 -26.68
CA THR A 290 -11.11 20.00 -27.52
C THR A 290 -9.58 20.04 -27.52
N THR A 291 -8.87 19.22 -26.73
CA THR A 291 -7.41 18.96 -26.83
C THR A 291 -6.97 17.77 -25.93
N PRO A 292 -5.79 17.15 -26.12
CA PRO A 292 -5.43 15.88 -25.51
C PRO A 292 -4.87 16.04 -24.09
N LYS A 293 -5.68 16.48 -23.13
CA LYS A 293 -5.41 16.25 -21.70
C LYS A 293 -6.72 15.90 -20.99
N ARG A 294 -6.85 14.67 -20.50
CA ARG A 294 -8.09 14.18 -19.87
C ARG A 294 -8.35 14.86 -18.52
N CYS A 295 -9.62 15.11 -18.21
CA CYS A 295 -10.10 15.48 -16.89
C CYS A 295 -10.81 14.28 -16.26
N VAL A 296 -10.61 14.11 -14.95
CA VAL A 296 -11.37 13.21 -14.10
C VAL A 296 -12.30 14.10 -13.28
N LEU A 297 -13.61 13.86 -13.36
CA LEU A 297 -14.59 14.45 -12.44
C LEU A 297 -14.85 13.44 -11.33
N LEU A 298 -14.67 13.89 -10.08
CA LEU A 298 -15.06 13.20 -8.85
C LEU A 298 -16.59 13.26 -8.66
#